data_AF-A0A4R2HPU1-F1
#
_entry.id   AF-A0A4R2HPU1-F1
#
_cell.length_a   1.000
_cell.length_b   1.000
_cell.length_c   1.000
_cell.angle_alpha   90.00
_cell.angle_beta   90.00
_cell.angle_gamma   90.00
#
_symmetry.space_group_name_H-M   'P 1'
#
loop_
_entity.id
_entity.type
_entity.pdbx_description
1 polymer ?
#
loop_
_entity_poly.entity_id
_entity_poly.type
_entity_poly.pdbx_seq_one_letter_code
_entity_poly.pdbx_strand_id
1 'polypeptide(L)'
;MLRPHYLPSDPASRTEYGAGHRVQCDLWFPPAVVPLGAGQAGSPPVLVMTSGYSRMRWAVMIASRQAPDLIAGHWQLLQNIGAVPRELVWDNESAVGCWRRGKATLTGEFETFRGSLGIGVHLCRPRDPEAKGLVERNNGYFETSFLPGRTFTGHQDFNTQLADWLVLANARHSRRIGCAPTARWATDRAAMLAMPPTAPAVGWSVRVRLPRDYYVRIASNDYSVDPVVVGRFVEVAADLTTVTITCGGVVVGRHRRCWARHQTITDPAHREAAKRLAHHAAAARDQATSTGRPTGAEVVVERRDLSVYDALFGLTKPIGPTGTRVDGEVA
;
A
#
# COMPACT_ATOMS: atom_id res chain seq x y z
N MET A 1 -45.39 6.64 15.26
CA MET A 1 -44.38 6.30 14.24
C MET A 1 -45.11 6.02 12.92
N LEU A 2 -45.02 6.92 11.93
CA LEU A 2 -45.58 6.66 10.60
C LEU A 2 -44.80 5.52 9.92
N ARG A 3 -45.52 4.63 9.22
CA ARG A 3 -44.93 3.53 8.45
C ARG A 3 -43.99 4.08 7.34
N PRO A 4 -42.91 3.36 6.97
CA PRO A 4 -41.93 3.80 5.97
C PRO A 4 -42.49 4.13 4.57
N HIS A 5 -43.72 3.73 4.27
CA HIS A 5 -44.40 3.98 2.98
C HIS A 5 -45.06 5.36 2.85
N TYR A 6 -45.05 6.18 3.92
CA TYR A 6 -45.63 7.52 3.91
C TYR A 6 -44.58 8.64 4.04
N LEU A 7 -43.28 8.34 3.93
CA LEU A 7 -42.30 9.40 3.73
C LEU A 7 -42.49 9.95 2.31
N PRO A 8 -42.65 11.27 2.12
CA PRO A 8 -42.59 11.86 0.80
C PRO A 8 -41.23 11.53 0.17
N SER A 9 -41.23 11.18 -1.12
CA SER A 9 -40.01 10.93 -1.87
C SER A 9 -39.06 12.12 -1.68
N ASP A 10 -37.85 11.85 -1.19
CA ASP A 10 -36.80 12.86 -1.04
C ASP A 10 -36.52 13.46 -2.43
N PRO A 11 -36.85 14.74 -2.69
CA PRO A 11 -36.66 15.34 -3.99
C PRO A 11 -35.16 15.48 -4.26
N ALA A 12 -34.62 14.59 -5.08
CA ALA A 12 -33.22 14.63 -5.45
C ALA A 12 -32.96 15.82 -6.39
N SER A 13 -32.02 16.68 -6.02
CA SER A 13 -31.52 17.73 -6.91
C SER A 13 -30.75 17.08 -8.06
N ARG A 14 -31.06 17.45 -9.31
CA ARG A 14 -30.31 17.00 -10.48
C ARG A 14 -28.84 17.33 -10.29
N THR A 15 -27.97 16.33 -10.22
CA THR A 15 -26.53 16.57 -10.06
C THR A 15 -26.00 17.36 -11.26
N GLU A 16 -25.64 18.62 -11.03
CA GLU A 16 -24.96 19.44 -12.04
C GLU A 16 -23.49 19.05 -12.10
N TYR A 17 -23.03 18.75 -13.32
CA TYR A 17 -21.64 18.37 -13.57
C TYR A 17 -20.90 19.55 -14.19
N GLY A 18 -20.34 20.41 -13.35
CA GLY A 18 -19.43 21.47 -13.79
C GLY A 18 -18.10 20.92 -14.33
N ALA A 19 -17.49 21.64 -15.26
CA ALA A 19 -16.17 21.31 -15.80
C ALA A 19 -15.11 21.23 -14.68
N GLY A 20 -14.26 20.21 -14.72
CA GLY A 20 -13.17 19.97 -13.79
C GLY A 20 -13.59 19.67 -12.34
N HIS A 21 -14.89 19.60 -12.07
CA HIS A 21 -15.40 19.50 -10.72
C HIS A 21 -15.41 18.05 -10.21
N ARG A 22 -16.33 17.22 -10.73
CA ARG A 22 -16.59 15.88 -10.21
C ARG A 22 -16.11 14.80 -11.16
N VAL A 23 -15.28 13.91 -10.64
CA VAL A 23 -14.95 12.64 -11.29
C VAL A 23 -15.51 11.51 -10.45
N GLN A 24 -16.32 10.67 -11.08
CA GLN A 24 -16.89 9.50 -10.43
C GLN A 24 -15.96 8.30 -10.56
N CYS A 25 -15.76 7.62 -9.44
CA CYS A 25 -14.89 6.48 -9.31
C CYS A 25 -15.70 5.21 -9.03
N ASP A 26 -15.25 4.09 -9.60
CA ASP A 26 -15.81 2.77 -9.33
C ASP A 26 -14.75 1.66 -9.48
N LEU A 27 -15.06 0.49 -8.94
CA LEU A 27 -14.35 -0.75 -9.21
C LEU A 27 -15.17 -1.67 -10.10
N TRP A 28 -14.72 -1.82 -11.34
CA TRP A 28 -15.24 -2.82 -12.25
C TRP A 28 -14.51 -4.15 -12.04
N PHE A 29 -15.26 -5.25 -11.92
CA PHE A 29 -14.72 -6.59 -11.81
C PHE A 29 -14.96 -7.33 -13.13
N PRO A 30 -13.96 -7.37 -14.04
CA PRO A 30 -14.18 -7.94 -15.36
C PRO A 30 -14.55 -9.42 -15.26
N PRO A 31 -15.60 -9.90 -15.96
CA PRO A 31 -15.88 -11.33 -16.08
C PRO A 31 -14.88 -12.02 -17.03
N ALA A 32 -13.59 -11.76 -16.86
CA ALA A 32 -12.49 -12.30 -17.64
C ALA A 32 -11.41 -12.85 -16.70
N VAL A 33 -10.85 -14.01 -17.08
CA VAL A 33 -9.73 -14.61 -16.36
C VAL A 33 -8.42 -14.09 -16.93
N VAL A 34 -7.66 -13.38 -16.10
CA VAL A 34 -6.37 -12.78 -16.45
C VAL A 34 -5.25 -13.55 -15.76
N PRO A 35 -4.21 -13.99 -16.50
CA PRO A 35 -3.02 -14.57 -15.89
C PRO A 35 -2.32 -13.60 -14.94
N LEU A 36 -2.00 -14.05 -13.73
CA LEU A 36 -1.34 -13.24 -12.69
C LEU A 36 0.13 -13.62 -12.49
N GLY A 37 0.58 -14.71 -13.12
CA GLY A 37 1.91 -15.29 -12.98
C GLY A 37 1.89 -16.54 -12.09
N ALA A 38 3.00 -17.31 -12.10
CA ALA A 38 3.17 -18.51 -11.28
C ALA A 38 2.02 -19.55 -11.40
N GLY A 39 1.45 -19.72 -12.60
CA GLY A 39 0.32 -20.62 -12.84
C GLY A 39 -1.02 -20.15 -12.25
N GLN A 40 -1.08 -18.95 -11.67
CA GLN A 40 -2.30 -18.38 -11.11
C GLN A 40 -2.98 -17.46 -12.12
N ALA A 41 -4.30 -17.44 -12.07
CA ALA A 41 -5.14 -16.54 -12.83
C ALA A 41 -6.33 -16.07 -11.98
N GLY A 42 -6.90 -14.92 -12.32
CA GLY A 42 -8.04 -14.37 -11.59
C GLY A 42 -8.64 -13.17 -12.29
N SER A 43 -9.56 -12.49 -11.61
CA SER A 43 -10.15 -11.23 -12.07
C SER A 43 -9.83 -10.12 -11.08
N PRO A 44 -8.68 -9.44 -11.23
CA PRO A 44 -8.36 -8.28 -10.42
C PRO A 44 -9.32 -7.12 -10.73
N PRO A 45 -9.59 -6.24 -9.75
CA PRO A 45 -10.44 -5.09 -9.99
C PRO A 45 -9.79 -4.09 -10.95
N VAL A 46 -10.64 -3.40 -11.70
CA VAL A 46 -10.29 -2.28 -12.56
C VAL A 46 -10.82 -1.01 -11.92
N LEU A 47 -9.91 -0.12 -11.52
CA LEU A 47 -10.27 1.22 -11.09
C LEU A 47 -10.70 2.03 -12.30
N VAL A 48 -11.91 2.56 -12.26
CA VAL A 48 -12.49 3.39 -13.32
C VAL A 48 -12.72 4.79 -12.78
N MET A 49 -12.28 5.80 -13.52
CA MET A 49 -12.56 7.22 -13.28
C MET A 49 -13.32 7.77 -14.48
N THR A 50 -14.46 8.43 -14.24
CA THR A 50 -15.25 9.07 -15.28
C THR A 50 -15.59 10.51 -14.93
N SER A 51 -15.21 11.44 -15.80
CA SER A 51 -15.61 12.84 -15.62
C SER A 51 -17.12 13.01 -15.74
N GLY A 52 -17.70 13.74 -14.79
CA GLY A 52 -19.10 14.11 -14.83
C GLY A 52 -19.47 14.99 -16.03
N TYR A 53 -18.60 15.94 -16.39
CA TYR A 53 -18.86 16.95 -17.42
C TYR A 53 -18.57 16.43 -18.83
N SER A 54 -17.33 16.01 -19.09
CA SER A 54 -16.90 15.55 -20.42
C SER A 54 -17.28 14.10 -20.70
N ARG A 55 -17.58 13.29 -19.68
CA ARG A 55 -17.73 11.83 -19.80
C ARG A 55 -16.46 11.12 -20.28
N MET A 56 -15.31 11.78 -20.22
CA MET A 56 -14.01 11.15 -20.41
C MET A 56 -13.85 10.04 -19.38
N ARG A 57 -13.34 8.89 -19.83
CA ARG A 57 -13.11 7.71 -19.01
C ARG A 57 -11.63 7.38 -18.97
N TRP A 58 -11.18 7.00 -17.80
CA TRP A 58 -9.86 6.45 -17.56
C TRP A 58 -10.02 5.20 -16.71
N ALA A 59 -9.21 4.18 -16.96
CA ALA A 59 -9.28 2.96 -16.19
C ALA A 59 -7.92 2.28 -16.14
N VAL A 60 -7.67 1.59 -15.03
CA VAL A 60 -6.46 0.79 -14.82
C VAL A 60 -6.80 -0.40 -13.93
N MET A 61 -6.38 -1.59 -14.35
CA MET A 61 -6.41 -2.77 -13.50
C MET A 61 -5.40 -2.61 -12.38
N ILE A 62 -5.82 -2.96 -11.16
CA ILE A 62 -4.99 -2.93 -9.95
C ILE A 62 -4.98 -4.30 -9.28
N ALA A 63 -3.96 -4.57 -8.45
CA ALA A 63 -3.77 -5.89 -7.86
C ALA A 63 -4.85 -6.26 -6.83
N SER A 64 -5.41 -5.29 -6.11
CA SER A 64 -6.45 -5.51 -5.11
C SER A 64 -7.28 -4.26 -4.84
N ARG A 65 -8.40 -4.43 -4.12
CA ARG A 65 -9.22 -3.33 -3.61
C ARG A 65 -8.70 -2.70 -2.31
N GLN A 66 -7.49 -3.05 -1.88
CA GLN A 66 -6.92 -2.48 -0.65
C GLN A 66 -6.47 -1.05 -0.91
N ALA A 67 -6.53 -0.21 0.13
CA ALA A 67 -6.24 1.21 0.00
C ALA A 67 -4.87 1.52 -0.63
N PRO A 68 -3.76 0.81 -0.32
CA PRO A 68 -2.48 1.01 -0.99
C PRO A 68 -2.57 0.90 -2.52
N ASP A 69 -3.18 -0.17 -3.03
CA ASP A 69 -3.29 -0.43 -4.47
C ASP A 69 -4.30 0.53 -5.13
N LEU A 70 -5.39 0.87 -4.43
CA LEU A 70 -6.35 1.87 -4.92
C LEU A 70 -5.73 3.25 -5.05
N ILE A 71 -5.00 3.71 -4.03
CA ILE A 71 -4.35 5.03 -4.03
C ILE A 71 -3.28 5.08 -5.12
N ALA A 72 -2.48 4.02 -5.27
CA ALA A 72 -1.52 3.92 -6.37
C ALA A 72 -2.21 3.96 -7.74
N GLY A 73 -3.36 3.29 -7.88
CA GLY A 73 -4.19 3.35 -9.08
C GLY A 73 -4.70 4.75 -9.40
N HIS A 74 -5.24 5.47 -8.40
CA HIS A 74 -5.68 6.85 -8.59
C HIS A 74 -4.53 7.73 -9.04
N TRP A 75 -3.38 7.63 -8.38
CA TRP A 75 -2.22 8.43 -8.74
C TRP A 75 -1.72 8.14 -10.16
N GLN A 76 -1.72 6.89 -10.60
CA GLN A 76 -1.41 6.54 -11.99
C GLN A 76 -2.42 7.18 -12.97
N LEU A 77 -3.71 7.10 -12.69
CA LEU A 77 -4.74 7.70 -13.54
C LEU A 77 -4.62 9.23 -13.58
N LEU A 78 -4.40 9.89 -12.44
CA LEU A 78 -4.22 11.34 -12.36
C LEU A 78 -2.97 11.81 -13.12
N GLN A 79 -1.87 11.05 -13.07
CA GLN A 79 -0.70 11.34 -13.89
C GLN A 79 -1.01 11.25 -15.39
N ASN A 80 -1.76 10.23 -15.81
CA ASN A 80 -2.18 10.08 -17.22
C ASN A 80 -3.11 11.22 -17.66
N ILE A 81 -3.94 11.73 -16.75
CA ILE A 81 -4.82 12.88 -16.98
C ILE A 81 -4.01 14.19 -17.06
N GLY A 82 -2.92 14.29 -16.29
CA GLY A 82 -2.09 15.47 -16.16
C GLY A 82 -2.80 16.65 -15.50
N ALA A 83 -3.80 16.37 -14.67
CA ALA A 83 -4.59 17.32 -13.88
C ALA A 83 -5.36 16.57 -12.78
N VAL A 84 -5.84 17.31 -11.77
CA VAL A 84 -6.55 16.75 -10.61
C VAL A 84 -7.97 17.33 -10.52
N PRO A 85 -9.04 16.52 -10.47
CA PRO A 85 -10.39 17.02 -10.31
C PRO A 85 -10.58 17.61 -8.90
N ARG A 86 -11.53 18.55 -8.76
CA ARG A 86 -11.80 19.17 -7.46
C ARG A 86 -12.42 18.21 -6.45
N GLU A 87 -13.17 17.21 -6.92
CA GLU A 87 -13.84 16.23 -6.08
C GLU A 87 -13.86 14.84 -6.73
N LEU A 88 -13.42 13.82 -5.99
CA LEU A 88 -13.61 12.42 -6.35
C LEU A 88 -14.89 11.89 -5.69
N VAL A 89 -15.77 11.29 -6.48
CA VAL A 89 -17.03 10.74 -6.01
C VAL A 89 -16.94 9.22 -5.99
N TRP A 90 -17.07 8.63 -4.81
CA TRP A 90 -17.01 7.19 -4.59
C TRP A 90 -18.36 6.69 -4.07
N ASP A 91 -18.76 5.48 -4.48
CA ASP A 91 -19.76 4.73 -3.71
C ASP A 91 -19.14 4.28 -2.37
N ASN A 92 -19.91 3.58 -1.53
CA ASN A 92 -19.48 3.09 -0.22
C ASN A 92 -18.42 1.96 -0.31
N GLU A 93 -17.26 2.25 -0.90
CA GLU A 93 -16.09 1.38 -0.98
C GLU A 93 -15.27 1.46 0.32
N SER A 94 -15.14 0.31 0.96
CA SER A 94 -14.57 0.15 2.31
C SER A 94 -13.16 0.71 2.47
N ALA A 95 -12.33 0.61 1.43
CA ALA A 95 -10.96 1.11 1.45
C ALA A 95 -10.87 2.63 1.33
N VAL A 96 -11.91 3.28 0.78
CA VAL A 96 -12.03 4.73 0.65
C VAL A 96 -12.60 5.32 1.93
N GLY A 97 -13.70 4.73 2.42
CA GLY A 97 -14.36 5.17 3.64
C GLY A 97 -15.73 4.54 3.82
N CYS A 98 -16.42 4.96 4.88
CA CYS A 98 -17.77 4.50 5.14
C CYS A 98 -18.60 5.56 5.87
N TRP A 99 -19.92 5.36 5.84
CA TRP A 99 -20.85 6.16 6.62
C TRP A 99 -20.92 5.64 8.06
N ARG A 100 -20.66 6.52 9.03
CA ARG A 100 -20.81 6.24 10.46
C ARG A 100 -21.65 7.32 11.11
N ARG A 101 -22.77 6.92 11.76
CA ARG A 101 -23.67 7.83 12.49
C ARG A 101 -24.13 9.04 11.66
N GLY A 102 -24.43 8.84 10.38
CA GLY A 102 -24.87 9.90 9.47
C GLY A 102 -23.77 10.80 8.92
N LYS A 103 -22.49 10.51 9.20
CA LYS A 103 -21.33 11.23 8.68
C LYS A 103 -20.46 10.33 7.80
N ALA A 104 -20.11 10.80 6.61
CA ALA A 104 -19.10 10.17 5.77
C ALA A 104 -17.72 10.29 6.44
N THR A 105 -17.04 9.17 6.66
CA THR A 105 -15.70 9.11 7.27
C THR A 105 -14.77 8.35 6.35
N LEU A 106 -13.69 9.00 5.91
CA LEU A 106 -12.66 8.36 5.08
C LEU A 106 -11.72 7.50 5.92
N THR A 107 -11.06 6.55 5.26
CA THR A 107 -9.92 5.84 5.85
C THR A 107 -8.74 6.80 6.02
N GLY A 108 -7.84 6.53 6.97
CA GLY A 108 -6.68 7.41 7.22
C GLY A 108 -5.77 7.57 6.00
N GLU A 109 -5.64 6.49 5.20
CA GLU A 109 -4.87 6.49 3.96
C GLU A 109 -5.50 7.41 2.91
N PHE A 110 -6.82 7.33 2.69
CA PHE A 110 -7.52 8.21 1.74
C PHE A 110 -7.63 9.66 2.22
N GLU A 111 -7.72 9.90 3.52
CA GLU A 111 -7.68 11.26 4.08
C GLU A 111 -6.31 11.92 3.81
N THR A 112 -5.23 11.16 3.99
CA THR A 112 -3.86 11.62 3.67
C THR A 112 -3.71 11.88 2.16
N PHE A 113 -4.20 10.96 1.34
CA PHE A 113 -4.16 11.09 -0.11
C PHE A 113 -4.93 12.32 -0.61
N ARG A 114 -6.18 12.52 -0.19
CA ARG A 114 -6.96 13.71 -0.61
C ARG A 114 -6.32 15.01 -0.11
N GLY A 115 -5.74 15.00 1.09
CA GLY A 115 -5.07 16.16 1.68
C GLY A 115 -3.83 16.56 0.87
N SER A 116 -3.03 15.57 0.45
CA SER A 116 -1.85 15.80 -0.40
C SER A 116 -2.19 16.36 -1.78
N LEU A 117 -3.36 16.02 -2.31
CA LEU A 117 -3.86 16.52 -3.60
C LEU A 117 -4.65 17.84 -3.49
N GLY A 118 -5.08 18.21 -2.29
CA GLY A 118 -5.95 19.37 -2.07
C GLY A 118 -7.37 19.20 -2.63
N ILE A 119 -7.93 17.99 -2.58
CA ILE A 119 -9.23 17.67 -3.19
C ILE A 119 -10.32 17.26 -2.19
N GLY A 120 -11.56 17.41 -2.63
CA GLY A 120 -12.72 16.80 -1.99
C GLY A 120 -12.83 15.30 -2.31
N VAL A 121 -13.39 14.54 -1.37
CA VAL A 121 -13.87 13.17 -1.63
C VAL A 121 -15.31 13.08 -1.13
N HIS A 122 -16.22 12.78 -2.03
CA HIS A 122 -17.63 12.60 -1.75
C HIS A 122 -17.96 11.12 -1.71
N LEU A 123 -18.41 10.63 -0.55
CA LEU A 123 -18.99 9.29 -0.44
C LEU A 123 -20.49 9.39 -0.68
N CYS A 124 -21.01 8.69 -1.68
CA CYS A 124 -22.45 8.61 -1.92
C CYS A 124 -23.16 8.02 -0.71
N ARG A 125 -24.38 8.50 -0.43
CA ARG A 125 -25.20 7.95 0.66
C ARG A 125 -25.63 6.52 0.33
N PRO A 126 -25.75 5.64 1.35
CA PRO A 126 -26.35 4.34 1.14
C PRO A 126 -27.76 4.48 0.57
N ARG A 127 -28.07 3.75 -0.51
CA ARG A 127 -29.37 3.78 -1.23
C ARG A 127 -29.67 5.09 -1.98
N ASP A 128 -28.64 5.75 -2.50
CA ASP A 128 -28.79 6.83 -3.50
C ASP A 128 -28.54 6.27 -4.93
N PRO A 129 -29.58 5.76 -5.61
CA PRO A 129 -29.45 5.14 -6.94
C PRO A 129 -29.12 6.16 -8.05
N GLU A 130 -29.42 7.44 -7.86
CA GLU A 130 -29.16 8.46 -8.90
C GLU A 130 -27.67 8.67 -9.14
N ALA A 131 -26.87 8.56 -8.08
CA ALA A 131 -25.41 8.57 -8.18
C ALA A 131 -24.87 7.38 -8.98
N LYS A 132 -25.56 6.23 -9.03
CA LYS A 132 -25.03 4.98 -9.62
C LYS A 132 -25.14 4.89 -11.15
N GLY A 133 -26.00 5.71 -11.77
CA GLY A 133 -26.33 5.56 -13.18
C GLY A 133 -25.18 5.83 -14.18
N LEU A 134 -24.08 6.51 -13.81
CA LEU A 134 -22.91 6.63 -14.70
C LEU A 134 -22.03 5.38 -14.66
N VAL A 135 -21.90 4.80 -13.47
CA VAL A 135 -21.04 3.66 -13.17
C VAL A 135 -21.57 2.38 -13.79
N GLU A 136 -22.84 2.05 -13.56
CA GLU A 136 -23.46 0.82 -14.10
C GLU A 136 -23.35 0.75 -15.63
N ARG A 137 -23.51 1.89 -16.30
CA ARG A 137 -23.36 1.98 -17.76
C ARG A 137 -21.92 1.85 -18.23
N ASN A 138 -20.95 2.31 -17.45
CA ASN A 138 -19.54 2.12 -17.80
C ASN A 138 -19.17 0.65 -17.71
N ASN A 139 -19.58 -0.04 -16.64
CA ASN A 139 -19.31 -1.46 -16.43
C ASN A 139 -19.91 -2.30 -17.58
N GLY A 140 -21.18 -2.06 -17.91
CA GLY A 140 -21.80 -2.70 -19.08
C GLY A 140 -21.12 -2.35 -20.40
N TYR A 141 -20.55 -1.15 -20.56
CA TYR A 141 -19.83 -0.77 -21.77
C TYR A 141 -18.47 -1.49 -21.88
N PHE A 142 -17.73 -1.64 -20.78
CA PHE A 142 -16.51 -2.45 -20.77
C PHE A 142 -16.81 -3.92 -21.11
N GLU A 143 -17.86 -4.49 -20.54
CA GLU A 143 -18.24 -5.89 -20.80
C GLU A 143 -18.69 -6.13 -22.25
N THR A 144 -19.45 -5.21 -22.82
CA THR A 144 -20.03 -5.39 -24.16
C THR A 144 -19.15 -4.89 -25.30
N SER A 145 -18.18 -4.01 -25.03
CA SER A 145 -17.38 -3.36 -26.08
C SER A 145 -15.87 -3.49 -25.91
N PHE A 146 -15.36 -3.68 -24.68
CA PHE A 146 -13.94 -3.91 -24.45
C PHE A 146 -13.61 -5.40 -24.39
N LEU A 147 -14.32 -6.21 -23.58
CA LEU A 147 -13.95 -7.62 -23.42
C LEU A 147 -14.13 -8.52 -24.65
N PRO A 148 -15.16 -8.37 -25.52
CA PRO A 148 -15.43 -9.37 -26.53
C PRO A 148 -14.27 -9.59 -27.50
N GLY A 149 -13.89 -10.86 -27.70
CA GLY A 149 -12.84 -11.28 -28.62
C GLY A 149 -11.41 -11.03 -28.15
N ARG A 150 -11.20 -10.49 -26.93
CA ARG A 150 -9.86 -10.26 -26.37
C ARG A 150 -9.40 -11.42 -25.52
N THR A 151 -8.10 -11.66 -25.55
CA THR A 151 -7.38 -12.54 -24.63
C THR A 151 -6.25 -11.76 -23.99
N PHE A 152 -5.84 -12.17 -22.79
CA PHE A 152 -4.84 -11.46 -22.01
C PHE A 152 -3.73 -12.42 -21.59
N THR A 153 -2.49 -12.02 -21.85
CA THR A 153 -1.28 -12.72 -21.41
C THR A 153 -0.90 -12.37 -19.97
N GLY A 154 -1.45 -11.28 -19.44
CA GLY A 154 -1.39 -10.90 -18.03
C GLY A 154 -1.91 -9.50 -17.77
N HIS A 155 -1.80 -9.03 -16.53
CA HIS A 155 -2.31 -7.73 -16.11
C HIS A 155 -1.71 -6.53 -16.86
N GLN A 156 -0.43 -6.61 -17.25
CA GLN A 156 0.20 -5.55 -18.05
C GLN A 156 -0.40 -5.46 -19.45
N ASP A 157 -0.56 -6.60 -20.12
CA ASP A 157 -1.19 -6.70 -21.43
C ASP A 157 -2.66 -6.24 -21.39
N PHE A 158 -3.40 -6.64 -20.36
CA PHE A 158 -4.76 -6.12 -20.11
C PHE A 158 -4.77 -4.58 -20.05
N ASN A 159 -3.87 -3.98 -19.27
CA ASN A 159 -3.79 -2.54 -19.13
C ASN A 159 -3.38 -1.83 -20.43
N THR A 160 -2.48 -2.42 -21.22
CA THR A 160 -2.11 -1.89 -22.54
C THR A 160 -3.32 -1.91 -23.48
N GLN A 161 -3.99 -3.05 -23.63
CA GLN A 161 -5.17 -3.17 -24.48
C GLN A 161 -6.32 -2.25 -24.02
N LEU A 162 -6.50 -2.09 -22.71
CA LEU A 162 -7.50 -1.18 -22.14
C LEU A 162 -7.18 0.28 -22.46
N ALA A 163 -5.92 0.69 -22.31
CA ALA A 163 -5.48 2.05 -22.62
C ALA A 163 -5.71 2.38 -24.11
N ASP A 164 -5.33 1.47 -25.01
CA ASP A 164 -5.52 1.63 -26.46
C ASP A 164 -7.02 1.73 -26.83
N TRP A 165 -7.84 0.86 -26.24
CA TRP A 165 -9.27 0.88 -26.45
C TRP A 165 -9.93 2.15 -25.91
N LEU A 166 -9.48 2.66 -24.75
CA LEU A 166 -10.01 3.88 -24.15
C LEU A 166 -9.84 5.11 -25.05
N VAL A 167 -8.78 5.17 -25.87
CA VAL A 167 -8.61 6.23 -26.87
C VAL A 167 -9.77 6.23 -27.86
N LEU A 168 -10.11 5.06 -28.41
CA LEU A 168 -11.23 4.90 -29.34
C LEU A 168 -12.58 5.16 -28.67
N ALA A 169 -12.77 4.62 -27.46
CA ALA A 169 -13.99 4.76 -26.67
C ALA A 169 -14.30 6.22 -26.34
N ASN A 170 -13.28 7.01 -25.99
CA ASN A 170 -13.43 8.43 -25.67
C ASN A 170 -13.60 9.32 -26.91
N ALA A 171 -13.19 8.86 -28.09
CA ALA A 171 -13.44 9.55 -29.37
C ALA A 171 -14.85 9.30 -29.93
N ARG A 172 -15.57 8.28 -29.42
CA ARG A 172 -16.90 7.94 -29.91
C ARG A 172 -17.95 8.94 -29.46
N HIS A 173 -18.85 9.30 -30.37
CA HIS A 173 -19.99 10.18 -30.07
C HIS A 173 -20.86 9.60 -28.94
N SER A 174 -21.09 10.39 -27.89
CA SER A 174 -21.95 10.06 -26.78
C SER A 174 -23.27 10.81 -26.88
N ARG A 175 -24.38 10.08 -27.07
CA ARG A 175 -25.74 10.64 -27.15
C ARG A 175 -26.10 11.50 -25.93
N ARG A 176 -25.56 11.17 -24.74
CA ARG A 176 -25.89 11.88 -23.49
C ARG A 176 -25.37 13.32 -23.46
N ILE A 177 -24.23 13.58 -24.09
CA ILE A 177 -23.61 14.92 -24.15
C ILE A 177 -23.65 15.52 -25.55
N GLY A 178 -24.25 14.82 -26.52
CA GLY A 178 -24.40 15.25 -27.91
C GLY A 178 -23.09 15.39 -28.69
N CYS A 179 -21.98 14.86 -28.17
CA CYS A 179 -20.66 14.94 -28.78
C CYS A 179 -19.74 13.82 -28.26
N ALA A 180 -18.54 13.71 -28.81
CA ALA A 180 -17.52 12.82 -28.26
C ALA A 180 -16.98 13.37 -26.92
N PRO A 181 -16.66 12.53 -25.93
CA PRO A 181 -15.99 12.95 -24.71
C PRO A 181 -14.75 13.82 -24.94
N THR A 182 -13.93 13.48 -25.94
CA THR A 182 -12.75 14.24 -26.34
C THR A 182 -13.06 15.68 -26.73
N ALA A 183 -14.24 15.96 -27.31
CA ALA A 183 -14.64 17.30 -27.73
C ALA A 183 -14.84 18.27 -26.55
N ARG A 184 -15.14 17.75 -25.35
CA ARG A 184 -15.28 18.55 -24.12
C ARG A 184 -14.04 18.52 -23.23
N TRP A 185 -13.06 17.69 -23.56
CA TRP A 185 -11.92 17.39 -22.69
C TRP A 185 -11.07 18.62 -22.38
N ALA A 186 -10.77 19.45 -23.38
CA ALA A 186 -9.93 20.63 -23.19
C ALA A 186 -10.50 21.59 -22.13
N THR A 187 -11.80 21.89 -22.21
CA THR A 187 -12.51 22.72 -21.22
C THR A 187 -12.54 22.08 -19.85
N ASP A 188 -12.79 20.76 -19.81
CA ASP A 188 -12.86 20.01 -18.56
C ASP A 188 -11.53 20.02 -17.81
N ARG A 189 -10.45 19.69 -18.52
CA ARG A 189 -9.08 19.69 -18.00
C ARG A 189 -8.63 21.08 -17.56
N ALA A 190 -8.96 22.12 -18.32
CA ALA A 190 -8.59 23.49 -17.99
C ALA A 190 -9.24 23.99 -16.67
N ALA A 191 -10.39 23.41 -16.28
CA ALA A 191 -11.08 23.75 -15.03
C ALA A 191 -10.62 22.91 -13.82
N MET A 192 -9.82 21.85 -14.04
CA MET A 192 -9.22 21.01 -13.01
C MET A 192 -8.07 21.74 -12.29
N LEU A 193 -7.66 21.20 -11.14
CA LEU A 193 -6.49 21.65 -10.41
C LEU A 193 -5.21 21.16 -11.09
N ALA A 194 -4.12 21.90 -10.92
CA ALA A 194 -2.80 21.46 -11.35
C ALA A 194 -2.35 20.24 -10.54
N MET A 195 -1.47 19.43 -11.13
CA MET A 195 -0.81 18.34 -10.39
C MET A 195 0.03 18.92 -9.25
N PRO A 196 0.08 18.24 -8.09
CA PRO A 196 0.96 18.67 -7.00
C PRO A 196 2.43 18.62 -7.45
N PRO A 197 3.29 19.54 -6.97
CA PRO A 197 4.70 19.59 -7.36
C PRO A 197 5.49 18.37 -6.85
N THR A 198 5.03 17.75 -5.77
CA THR A 198 5.60 16.53 -5.19
C THR A 198 4.57 15.42 -5.27
N ALA A 199 4.99 14.24 -5.70
CA ALA A 199 4.14 13.06 -5.72
C ALA A 199 3.68 12.71 -4.28
N PRO A 200 2.41 12.35 -4.08
CA PRO A 200 1.94 11.87 -2.80
C PRO A 200 2.56 10.51 -2.46
N ALA A 201 2.57 10.16 -1.17
CA ALA A 201 2.89 8.80 -0.77
C ALA A 201 1.79 7.86 -1.26
N VAL A 202 2.16 6.89 -2.09
CA VAL A 202 1.21 5.93 -2.69
C VAL A 202 1.73 4.51 -2.58
N GLY A 203 0.81 3.56 -2.69
CA GLY A 203 1.15 2.15 -2.60
C GLY A 203 1.44 1.72 -1.17
N TRP A 204 2.08 0.57 -1.05
CA TRP A 204 2.42 -0.03 0.22
C TRP A 204 3.62 0.68 0.81
N SER A 205 3.60 0.95 2.11
CA SER A 205 4.76 1.44 2.86
C SER A 205 4.84 0.73 4.20
N VAL A 206 5.95 0.06 4.47
CA VAL A 206 6.18 -0.63 5.75
C VAL A 206 7.63 -0.54 6.16
N ARG A 207 7.87 -0.35 7.46
CA ARG A 207 9.20 -0.41 8.07
C ARG A 207 9.33 -1.71 8.85
N VAL A 208 10.30 -2.54 8.50
CA VAL A 208 10.47 -3.88 9.08
C VAL A 208 11.92 -4.08 9.49
N ARG A 209 12.16 -4.76 10.61
CA ARG A 209 13.50 -5.25 10.95
C ARG A 209 13.79 -6.50 10.13
N LEU A 210 14.79 -6.44 9.25
CA LEU A 210 15.06 -7.51 8.29
C LEU A 210 15.41 -8.81 9.04
N PRO A 211 14.60 -9.89 8.88
CA PRO A 211 14.87 -11.17 9.50
C PRO A 211 16.12 -11.86 8.92
N ARG A 212 16.56 -12.94 9.58
CA ARG A 212 17.78 -13.68 9.23
C ARG A 212 17.70 -14.37 7.86
N ASP A 213 16.50 -14.71 7.41
CA ASP A 213 16.23 -15.27 6.10
C ASP A 213 16.21 -14.20 4.99
N TYR A 214 16.46 -12.92 5.30
CA TYR A 214 16.61 -11.81 4.34
C TYR A 214 15.41 -11.57 3.41
N TYR A 215 14.19 -11.98 3.80
CA TYR A 215 12.96 -11.69 3.04
C TYR A 215 12.06 -10.67 3.74
N VAL A 216 11.32 -9.89 2.94
CA VAL A 216 10.23 -9.05 3.39
C VAL A 216 8.94 -9.41 2.66
N ARG A 217 7.82 -9.40 3.38
CA ARG A 217 6.52 -9.76 2.81
C ARG A 217 5.72 -8.52 2.43
N ILE A 218 5.26 -8.45 1.19
CA ILE A 218 4.32 -7.43 0.71
C ILE A 218 3.23 -8.09 -0.14
N ALA A 219 1.95 -7.80 0.15
CA ALA A 219 0.78 -8.36 -0.52
C ALA A 219 0.87 -9.88 -0.76
N SER A 220 1.13 -10.62 0.31
CA SER A 220 1.23 -12.10 0.30
C SER A 220 2.41 -12.69 -0.48
N ASN A 221 3.38 -11.89 -0.93
CA ASN A 221 4.60 -12.35 -1.59
C ASN A 221 5.84 -11.94 -0.81
N ASP A 222 6.84 -12.81 -0.83
CA ASP A 222 8.12 -12.62 -0.15
C ASP A 222 9.16 -12.13 -1.17
N TYR A 223 9.83 -11.03 -0.85
CA TYR A 223 10.86 -10.41 -1.69
C TYR A 223 12.18 -10.41 -0.95
N SER A 224 13.22 -10.95 -1.58
CA SER A 224 14.57 -10.95 -1.01
C SER A 224 15.12 -9.53 -0.86
N VAL A 225 15.97 -9.33 0.14
CA VAL A 225 16.73 -8.11 0.39
C VAL A 225 18.20 -8.47 0.47
N ASP A 226 19.09 -7.53 0.18
CA ASP A 226 20.53 -7.73 0.38
C ASP A 226 20.80 -8.20 1.83
N PRO A 227 21.36 -9.41 2.01
CA PRO A 227 21.57 -9.98 3.34
C PRO A 227 22.61 -9.22 4.18
N VAL A 228 23.40 -8.30 3.59
CA VAL A 228 24.33 -7.43 4.33
C VAL A 228 23.60 -6.57 5.37
N VAL A 229 22.33 -6.26 5.15
CA VAL A 229 21.52 -5.46 6.08
C VAL A 229 20.60 -6.30 6.98
N VAL A 230 20.83 -7.61 7.09
CA VAL A 230 20.12 -8.48 8.05
C VAL A 230 20.25 -7.92 9.46
N GLY A 231 19.12 -7.87 10.19
CA GLY A 231 19.08 -7.25 11.50
C GLY A 231 19.22 -5.72 11.47
N ARG A 232 18.93 -5.04 10.36
CA ARG A 232 18.69 -3.59 10.32
C ARG A 232 17.22 -3.31 10.02
N PHE A 233 16.77 -2.09 10.29
CA PHE A 233 15.46 -1.64 9.83
C PHE A 233 15.55 -1.27 8.35
N VAL A 234 14.63 -1.80 7.56
CA VAL A 234 14.46 -1.47 6.14
C VAL A 234 13.08 -0.84 5.93
N GLU A 235 13.01 0.08 4.98
CA GLU A 235 11.78 0.70 4.50
C GLU A 235 11.41 0.06 3.17
N VAL A 236 10.22 -0.50 3.10
CA VAL A 236 9.70 -1.18 1.92
C VAL A 236 8.57 -0.34 1.35
N ALA A 237 8.73 0.11 0.11
CA ALA A 237 7.71 0.80 -0.66
C ALA A 237 7.29 -0.07 -1.84
N ALA A 238 6.00 -0.22 -2.12
CA ALA A 238 5.54 -0.92 -3.33
C ALA A 238 4.41 -0.18 -4.04
N ASP A 239 4.65 0.18 -5.30
CA ASP A 239 3.62 0.64 -6.22
C ASP A 239 3.00 -0.54 -7.00
N LEU A 240 2.21 -0.24 -8.03
CA LEU A 240 1.52 -1.26 -8.85
C LEU A 240 2.48 -2.17 -9.65
N THR A 241 3.72 -1.72 -9.86
CA THR A 241 4.71 -2.30 -10.78
C THR A 241 6.00 -2.74 -10.10
N THR A 242 6.39 -2.08 -9.00
CA THR A 242 7.72 -2.22 -8.40
C THR A 242 7.62 -2.29 -6.88
N VAL A 243 8.46 -3.14 -6.28
CA VAL A 243 8.77 -3.15 -4.84
C VAL A 243 10.20 -2.64 -4.67
N THR A 244 10.37 -1.57 -3.91
CA THR A 244 11.67 -0.97 -3.58
C THR A 244 11.91 -1.09 -2.09
N ILE A 245 13.07 -1.62 -1.71
CA ILE A 245 13.50 -1.78 -0.32
C ILE A 245 14.72 -0.91 -0.10
N THR A 246 14.69 -0.08 0.93
CA THR A 246 15.80 0.82 1.28
C THR A 246 16.24 0.62 2.74
N CYS A 247 17.53 0.86 3.01
CA CYS A 247 18.12 0.88 4.33
C CYS A 247 18.91 2.17 4.49
N GLY A 248 18.43 3.10 5.32
CA GLY A 248 19.08 4.41 5.50
C GLY A 248 19.18 5.21 4.19
N GLY A 249 18.15 5.15 3.34
CA GLY A 249 18.11 5.83 2.03
C GLY A 249 18.80 5.09 0.89
N VAL A 250 19.58 4.03 1.16
CA VAL A 250 20.24 3.22 0.13
C VAL A 250 19.33 2.08 -0.32
N VAL A 251 19.15 1.90 -1.63
CA VAL A 251 18.38 0.77 -2.18
C VAL A 251 19.13 -0.53 -1.96
N VAL A 252 18.51 -1.46 -1.25
CA VAL A 252 19.03 -2.80 -0.90
C VAL A 252 18.17 -3.93 -1.48
N GLY A 253 17.23 -3.57 -2.35
CA GLY A 253 16.44 -4.52 -3.11
C GLY A 253 15.45 -3.79 -4.01
N ARG A 254 15.33 -4.24 -5.26
CA ARG A 254 14.33 -3.72 -6.20
C ARG A 254 13.78 -4.88 -7.02
N HIS A 255 12.47 -5.08 -6.95
CA HIS A 255 11.79 -6.21 -7.58
C HIS A 255 10.62 -5.73 -8.40
N ARG A 256 10.32 -6.45 -9.49
CA ARG A 256 9.03 -6.30 -10.14
C ARG A 256 7.93 -6.80 -9.21
N ARG A 257 6.83 -6.05 -9.13
CA ARG A 257 5.65 -6.40 -8.34
C ARG A 257 5.01 -7.67 -8.89
N CYS A 258 4.89 -8.70 -8.04
CA CYS A 258 4.16 -9.93 -8.37
C CYS A 258 2.70 -9.81 -7.93
N TRP A 259 1.79 -10.16 -8.83
CA TRP A 259 0.34 -10.13 -8.62
C TRP A 259 -0.25 -11.51 -8.32
N ALA A 260 0.49 -12.59 -8.59
CA ALA A 260 0.22 -13.90 -8.00
C ALA A 260 0.40 -13.84 -6.48
N ARG A 261 -0.06 -14.86 -5.75
CA ARG A 261 0.04 -14.93 -4.29
C ARG A 261 1.01 -16.02 -3.84
N HIS A 262 1.57 -15.86 -2.65
CA HIS A 262 2.42 -16.86 -1.99
C HIS A 262 3.66 -17.24 -2.80
N GLN A 263 4.24 -16.25 -3.48
CA GLN A 263 5.48 -16.42 -4.24
C GLN A 263 6.68 -15.91 -3.44
N THR A 264 7.82 -16.57 -3.63
CA THR A 264 9.12 -16.11 -3.13
C THR A 264 9.95 -15.62 -4.31
N ILE A 265 10.24 -14.31 -4.33
CA ILE A 265 10.98 -13.64 -5.38
C ILE A 265 12.38 -13.33 -4.86
N THR A 266 13.34 -14.09 -5.37
CA THR A 266 14.74 -14.01 -4.96
C THR A 266 15.58 -13.39 -6.07
N ASP A 267 16.26 -12.28 -5.75
CA ASP A 267 17.29 -11.73 -6.62
C ASP A 267 18.50 -12.68 -6.57
N PRO A 268 19.02 -13.15 -7.73
CA PRO A 268 20.23 -13.95 -7.79
C PRO A 268 21.41 -13.33 -7.01
N ALA A 269 21.58 -12.01 -7.04
CA ALA A 269 22.64 -11.30 -6.34
C ALA A 269 22.49 -11.43 -4.81
N HIS A 270 21.27 -11.30 -4.28
CA HIS A 270 20.98 -11.50 -2.86
C HIS A 270 21.28 -12.94 -2.43
N ARG A 271 20.90 -13.92 -3.26
CA ARG A 271 21.18 -15.34 -2.98
C ARG A 271 22.68 -15.62 -2.91
N GLU A 272 23.46 -15.11 -3.85
CA GLU A 272 24.92 -15.30 -3.84
C GLU A 272 25.59 -14.55 -2.68
N ALA A 273 25.10 -13.35 -2.33
CA ALA A 273 25.56 -12.63 -1.13
C ALA A 273 25.27 -13.43 0.16
N ALA A 274 24.10 -14.05 0.26
CA ALA A 274 23.72 -14.86 1.41
C ALA A 274 24.63 -16.08 1.57
N LYS A 275 24.95 -16.76 0.46
CA LYS A 275 25.91 -17.87 0.46
C LYS A 275 27.29 -17.43 0.93
N ARG A 276 27.82 -16.31 0.43
CA ARG A 276 29.13 -15.77 0.86
C ARG A 276 29.16 -15.48 2.36
N LEU A 277 28.15 -14.78 2.87
CA LEU A 277 28.03 -14.48 4.30
C LEU A 277 27.90 -15.75 5.15
N ALA A 278 27.16 -16.75 4.68
CA ALA A 278 27.04 -18.05 5.36
C ALA A 278 28.38 -18.79 5.42
N HIS A 279 29.14 -18.83 4.33
CA HIS A 279 30.48 -19.43 4.29
C HIS A 279 31.45 -18.71 5.23
N HIS A 280 31.47 -17.37 5.23
CA HIS A 280 32.33 -16.60 6.14
C HIS A 280 31.95 -16.85 7.61
N ALA A 281 30.66 -16.89 7.92
CA ALA A 281 30.18 -17.16 9.27
C ALA A 281 30.47 -18.61 9.73
N ALA A 282 30.52 -19.58 8.80
CA ALA A 282 30.93 -20.95 9.11
C ALA A 282 32.44 -21.01 9.39
N ALA A 283 33.27 -20.44 8.51
CA ALA A 283 34.71 -20.40 8.69
C ALA A 283 35.12 -19.69 10.01
N ALA A 284 34.46 -18.59 10.37
CA ALA A 284 34.70 -17.91 11.64
C ALA A 284 34.33 -18.76 12.87
N ARG A 285 33.27 -19.59 12.78
CA ARG A 285 32.87 -20.53 13.84
C ARG A 285 33.87 -21.67 13.97
N ASP A 286 34.35 -22.21 12.86
CA ASP A 286 35.36 -23.27 12.85
C ASP A 286 36.68 -22.78 13.44
N GLN A 287 37.10 -21.56 13.08
CA GLN A 287 38.26 -20.88 13.69
C GLN A 287 38.09 -20.66 15.20
N ALA A 288 36.93 -20.15 15.64
CA ALA A 288 36.66 -19.96 17.07
C ALA A 288 36.67 -21.28 17.86
N THR A 289 36.24 -22.38 17.22
CA THR A 289 36.25 -23.72 17.81
C THR A 289 37.66 -24.32 17.84
N SER A 290 38.48 -24.06 16.82
CA SER A 290 39.87 -24.55 16.73
C SER A 290 40.86 -23.73 17.56
N THR A 291 40.60 -22.44 17.83
CA THR A 291 41.44 -21.62 18.73
C THR A 291 41.31 -21.97 20.21
N GLY A 292 40.41 -22.89 20.58
CA GLY A 292 40.28 -23.40 21.94
C GLY A 292 39.79 -22.37 22.94
N ARG A 293 38.77 -22.74 23.72
CA ARG A 293 38.66 -22.21 25.09
C ARG A 293 40.02 -22.48 25.76
N PRO A 294 40.69 -21.51 26.40
CA PRO A 294 41.92 -21.82 27.13
C PRO A 294 41.57 -22.83 28.24
N THR A 295 41.76 -24.11 27.94
CA THR A 295 41.74 -25.20 28.92
C THR A 295 43.03 -25.05 29.70
N GLY A 296 42.97 -24.36 30.83
CA GLY A 296 44.07 -24.32 31.81
C GLY A 296 44.62 -22.95 32.18
N ALA A 297 44.01 -21.84 31.77
CA ALA A 297 44.20 -20.61 32.52
C ALA A 297 43.07 -20.53 33.54
N GLU A 298 43.39 -20.74 34.83
CA GLU A 298 42.58 -20.17 35.89
C GLU A 298 42.31 -18.72 35.51
N VAL A 299 41.08 -18.41 35.14
CA VAL A 299 40.64 -17.03 35.17
C VAL A 299 40.60 -16.72 36.66
N VAL A 300 41.73 -16.24 37.18
CA VAL A 300 41.75 -15.47 38.42
C VAL A 300 40.98 -14.20 38.09
N VAL A 301 39.65 -14.31 38.15
CA VAL A 301 38.81 -13.15 38.34
C VAL A 301 39.30 -12.59 39.66
N GLU A 302 39.95 -11.43 39.64
CA GLU A 302 40.13 -10.66 40.86
C GLU A 302 38.74 -10.52 41.47
N ARG A 303 38.46 -11.33 42.50
CA ARG A 303 37.34 -11.12 43.38
C ARG A 303 37.64 -9.79 44.07
N ARG A 304 37.15 -8.70 43.47
CA ARG A 304 37.08 -7.43 44.19
C ARG A 304 36.31 -7.70 45.46
N ASP A 305 36.94 -7.34 46.57
CA ASP A 305 36.34 -7.43 47.88
C ASP A 305 34.98 -6.72 47.86
N LEU A 306 33.93 -7.44 48.27
CA LEU A 306 32.56 -6.93 48.28
C LEU A 306 32.41 -5.71 49.19
N SER A 307 33.36 -5.51 50.13
CA SER A 307 33.48 -4.32 50.96
C SER A 307 33.61 -3.01 50.16
N VAL A 308 34.04 -3.07 48.89
CA VAL A 308 34.08 -1.92 47.98
C VAL A 308 32.67 -1.42 47.65
N TYR A 309 31.69 -2.31 47.52
CA TYR A 309 30.29 -1.90 47.32
C TYR A 309 29.67 -1.38 48.62
N ASP A 310 30.03 -1.96 49.76
CA ASP A 310 29.56 -1.50 51.07
C ASP A 310 30.08 -0.08 51.39
N ALA A 311 31.29 0.27 50.95
CA ALA A 311 31.82 1.63 51.03
C ALA A 311 31.11 2.59 50.06
N LEU A 312 30.76 2.13 48.85
CA LEU A 312 30.09 2.95 47.83
C LEU A 312 28.63 3.28 48.21
N PHE A 313 27.97 2.38 48.94
CA PHE A 313 26.59 2.54 49.40
C PHE A 313 26.47 2.99 50.87
N GLY A 314 27.59 3.31 51.53
CA GLY A 314 27.60 3.82 52.90
C GLY A 314 27.10 2.83 53.96
N LEU A 315 27.22 1.52 53.68
CA LEU A 315 26.76 0.43 54.55
C LEU A 315 27.80 0.01 55.61
N THR A 316 28.95 0.67 55.65
CA THR A 316 29.98 0.44 56.67
C THR A 316 29.57 1.06 58.00
N LYS A 317 29.05 0.24 58.92
CA LYS A 317 28.90 0.61 60.32
C LYS A 317 30.28 0.87 60.94
N PRO A 318 30.45 1.93 61.75
CA PRO A 318 31.70 2.13 62.47
C PRO A 318 31.89 1.00 63.48
N ILE A 319 33.01 0.26 63.34
CA ILE A 319 33.48 -0.66 64.36
C ILE A 319 34.10 0.19 65.48
N GLY A 320 33.35 0.35 66.57
CA GLY A 320 33.88 0.87 67.82
C GLY A 320 34.80 -0.16 68.51
N PRO A 321 35.82 0.27 69.27
CA PRO A 321 36.83 -0.62 69.83
C PRO A 321 36.36 -1.17 71.17
N THR A 322 35.69 -2.33 71.17
CA THR A 322 35.56 -3.34 72.26
C THR A 322 34.37 -4.23 71.87
N GLY A 323 34.55 -5.51 71.54
CA GLY A 323 34.92 -6.54 72.49
C GLY A 323 33.64 -7.20 73.04
N THR A 324 33.04 -8.11 72.26
CA THR A 324 32.34 -9.36 72.67
C THR A 324 31.43 -9.86 71.54
N ARG A 325 31.69 -11.08 71.07
CA ARG A 325 30.70 -11.89 70.34
C ARG A 325 29.72 -12.43 71.38
N VAL A 326 28.43 -12.27 71.14
CA VAL A 326 27.40 -13.04 71.84
C VAL A 326 26.63 -13.81 70.78
N ASP A 327 26.67 -15.12 70.91
CA ASP A 327 25.87 -16.08 70.16
C ASP A 327 24.38 -15.86 70.45
N GLY A 328 23.52 -16.09 69.45
CA GLY A 328 22.07 -15.94 69.58
C GLY A 328 21.32 -16.73 68.53
N GLU A 329 20.78 -17.86 68.99
CA GLU A 329 19.87 -18.80 68.34
C GLU A 329 18.55 -18.20 67.82
N VAL A 330 18.05 -18.86 66.76
CA VAL A 330 16.68 -19.08 66.24
C VAL A 330 15.55 -18.06 66.50
N ALA A 331 14.92 -17.60 65.41
CA ALA A 331 13.50 -17.83 65.07
C ALA A 331 13.27 -17.57 63.57
#